data_AF-A0A4S2MXL0-F1
#
_entry.id   AF-A0A4S2MXL0-F1
#
_cell.length_a   1.000
_cell.length_b   1.000
_cell.length_c   1.000
_cell.angle_alpha   90.00
_cell.angle_beta   90.00
_cell.angle_gamma   90.00
#
_symmetry.space_group_name_H-M   'P 1'
#
loop_
_entity.id
_entity.type
_entity.pdbx_description
1 polymer ?
#
loop_
_entity_poly.entity_id
_entity_poly.type
_entity_poly.pdbx_seq_one_letter_code
_entity_poly.pdbx_strand_id
1 'polypeptide(L)'
;MTADEQPQPTGPIPRSQIPTQPTASQLRAINEISRILNRSNPDLKTIDILLNRAVGGNIACLEPLRAALTKPNLPASTRLPIFLKALPLAETAIQRVYGTTYRQNPAIHGHFWRLTESQGYIRLLLELVTVANDAKDYKVALSTAQTILEANHGDNNGIRDRIPLFLLHLNRPLEALNFCLSWLDTAHDGYDSLRYCPKGGFGDLKRYKKTDFDPTKPLQTAKVQNLGHASLIFSAALSAYRVFGDCTLSKSWLREAHNANSHVIPILVLPSSDWPKKTNQNPRGLGSEPEARDYVFFAGDLWEGEPRQWVVDVAKEVERRECARRECRKVEPEKGRYKMCGGCHATWYCGQECQVADWKLGGHKRRCKEEKNIREITASLSRRVWGLRSSVGSSLRVIACAAERMWTAKLD
;
A
#
# COMPACT_ATOMS: atom_id res chain seq x y z
N MET A 1 13.71 51.66 -3.38
CA MET A 1 13.13 50.30 -3.32
C MET A 1 13.34 49.67 -4.68
N THR A 2 14.46 48.97 -4.87
CA THR A 2 14.74 48.21 -6.08
C THR A 2 13.89 46.95 -6.02
N ALA A 3 13.01 46.74 -6.99
CA ALA A 3 12.30 45.48 -7.14
C ALA A 3 13.36 44.41 -7.42
N ASP A 4 13.50 43.44 -6.51
CA ASP A 4 14.26 42.22 -6.78
C ASP A 4 13.62 41.53 -7.99
N GLU A 5 14.28 41.62 -9.15
CA GLU A 5 13.95 40.81 -10.32
C GLU A 5 14.08 39.35 -9.93
N GLN A 6 12.95 38.67 -9.73
CA GLN A 6 12.98 37.22 -9.53
C GLN A 6 13.59 36.55 -10.77
N PRO A 7 14.57 35.67 -10.60
CA PRO A 7 15.21 34.99 -11.72
C PRO A 7 14.16 34.28 -12.57
N GLN A 8 14.17 34.54 -13.87
CA GLN A 8 13.28 33.90 -14.85
C GLN A 8 13.34 32.38 -14.68
N PRO A 9 12.20 31.67 -14.72
CA PRO A 9 12.16 30.22 -14.50
C PRO A 9 13.01 29.51 -15.56
N THR A 10 14.10 28.89 -15.12
CA THR A 10 14.93 28.07 -16.01
C THR A 10 14.10 26.89 -16.50
N GLY A 11 13.96 26.77 -17.82
CA GLY A 11 13.31 25.62 -18.45
C GLY A 11 14.02 24.30 -18.13
N PRO A 12 13.39 23.14 -18.42
CA PRO A 12 14.00 21.83 -18.18
C PRO A 12 15.30 21.66 -18.96
N ILE A 13 16.28 20.99 -18.34
CA ILE A 13 17.55 20.67 -18.99
C ILE A 13 17.31 19.59 -20.06
N PRO A 14 17.88 19.71 -21.28
CA PRO A 14 17.82 18.65 -22.28
C PRO A 14 18.29 17.31 -21.71
N ARG A 15 17.60 16.21 -22.04
CA ARG A 15 17.90 14.89 -21.47
C ARG A 15 19.37 14.47 -21.67
N SER A 16 19.99 14.86 -22.78
CA SER A 16 21.40 14.60 -23.09
C SER A 16 22.39 15.32 -22.17
N GLN A 17 21.95 16.33 -21.43
CA GLN A 17 22.77 17.12 -20.50
C GLN A 17 22.53 16.74 -19.04
N ILE A 18 21.59 15.84 -18.74
CA ILE A 18 21.38 15.36 -17.37
C ILE A 18 22.60 14.54 -16.96
N PRO A 19 23.29 14.89 -15.85
CA PRO A 19 24.44 14.12 -15.40
C PRO A 19 24.03 12.69 -15.09
N THR A 20 24.72 11.72 -15.68
CA THR A 20 24.46 10.29 -15.47
C THR A 20 25.26 9.70 -14.31
N GLN A 21 26.26 10.43 -13.82
CA GLN A 21 27.16 9.99 -12.75
C GLN A 21 27.49 11.13 -11.78
N PRO A 22 27.75 10.82 -10.50
CA PRO A 22 28.36 11.76 -9.57
C PRO A 22 29.79 12.15 -9.98
N THR A 23 30.20 13.38 -9.68
CA THR A 23 31.60 13.79 -9.82
C THR A 23 32.47 13.11 -8.75
N ALA A 24 33.79 13.05 -8.97
CA ALA A 24 34.73 12.51 -7.97
C ALA A 24 34.65 13.25 -6.62
N SER A 25 34.38 14.56 -6.62
CA SER A 25 34.19 15.35 -5.39
C SER A 25 32.92 14.95 -4.64
N GLN A 26 31.83 14.70 -5.38
CA GLN A 26 30.55 14.23 -4.82
C GLN A 26 30.68 12.82 -4.25
N LEU A 27 31.31 11.89 -4.97
CA LEU A 27 31.56 10.54 -4.47
C LEU A 27 32.41 10.54 -3.19
N ARG A 28 33.45 11.38 -3.13
CA ARG A 28 34.25 11.54 -1.90
C ARG A 28 33.39 12.01 -0.72
N ALA A 29 32.51 12.98 -0.94
CA ALA A 29 31.60 13.45 0.11
C ALA A 29 30.62 12.36 0.57
N ILE A 30 30.03 11.60 -0.37
CA ILE A 30 29.10 10.49 -0.07
C ILE A 30 29.81 9.36 0.71
N ASN A 31 31.02 9.00 0.28
CA ASN A 31 31.83 7.99 0.97
C ASN A 31 32.22 8.44 2.38
N GLU A 32 32.54 9.73 2.55
CA GLU A 32 32.85 10.29 3.86
C GLU A 32 31.63 10.31 4.78
N ILE A 33 30.44 10.67 4.28
CA ILE A 33 29.18 10.56 5.04
C ILE A 33 28.98 9.12 5.50
N SER A 34 29.09 8.14 4.59
CA SER A 34 28.97 6.71 4.91
C SER A 34 29.97 6.29 5.99
N ARG A 35 31.22 6.77 5.92
CA ARG A 35 32.26 6.48 6.92
C ARG A 35 31.94 7.09 8.28
N ILE A 36 31.45 8.33 8.34
CA ILE A 36 31.08 8.99 9.60
C ILE A 36 29.89 8.27 10.24
N LEU A 37 28.90 7.87 9.46
CA LEU A 37 27.71 7.14 9.93
C LEU A 37 28.04 5.75 10.49
N ASN A 38 29.17 5.15 10.11
CA ASN A 38 29.64 3.88 10.67
C ASN A 38 30.38 4.03 12.02
N ARG A 39 30.62 5.26 12.51
CA ARG A 39 31.25 5.48 13.82
C ARG A 39 30.24 5.25 14.94
N SER A 40 30.72 4.88 16.13
CA SER A 40 29.90 4.74 17.33
C SER A 40 29.23 6.06 17.75
N ASN A 41 29.89 7.19 17.51
CA ASN A 41 29.35 8.53 17.72
C ASN A 41 29.53 9.37 16.43
N PRO A 42 28.55 9.39 15.52
CA PRO A 42 28.66 10.09 14.25
C PRO A 42 28.65 11.62 14.45
N ASP A 43 29.59 12.32 13.81
CA ASP A 43 29.63 13.79 13.80
C ASP A 43 28.60 14.35 12.81
N LEU A 44 27.40 14.65 13.34
CA LEU A 44 26.28 15.15 12.56
C LEU A 44 26.54 16.52 11.92
N LYS A 45 27.37 17.37 12.53
CA LYS A 45 27.70 18.70 11.97
C LYS A 45 28.52 18.56 10.68
N THR A 46 29.49 17.65 10.69
CA THR A 46 30.27 17.35 9.49
C THR A 46 29.40 16.74 8.39
N ILE A 47 28.44 15.88 8.74
CA ILE A 47 27.49 15.32 7.77
C ILE A 47 26.68 16.44 7.08
N ASP A 48 26.19 17.42 7.83
CA ASP A 48 25.43 18.55 7.26
C ASP A 48 26.23 19.32 6.20
N ILE A 49 27.50 19.59 6.47
CA ILE A 49 28.41 20.26 5.53
C ILE A 49 28.60 19.39 4.27
N LEU A 50 28.78 18.09 4.46
CA LEU A 50 29.00 17.15 3.36
C LEU A 50 27.76 16.91 2.50
N LEU A 51 26.54 17.00 3.05
CA LEU A 51 25.30 16.80 2.29
C LEU A 51 25.18 17.78 1.10
N ASN A 52 25.48 19.06 1.33
CA ASN A 52 25.48 20.08 0.28
C ASN A 52 26.46 19.73 -0.85
N ARG A 53 27.68 19.31 -0.47
CA ARG A 53 28.72 18.89 -1.42
C ARG A 53 28.35 17.59 -2.15
N ALA A 54 27.70 16.67 -1.48
CA ALA A 54 27.32 15.36 -2.00
C ALA A 54 26.26 15.47 -3.10
N VAL A 55 25.18 16.23 -2.87
CA VAL A 55 24.11 16.37 -3.86
C VAL A 55 24.51 17.40 -4.91
N GLY A 56 24.88 18.63 -4.51
CA GLY A 56 25.27 19.70 -5.44
C GLY A 56 24.26 19.96 -6.56
N GLY A 57 22.98 19.60 -6.35
CA GLY A 57 21.90 19.57 -7.35
C GLY A 57 22.13 18.59 -8.52
N ASN A 58 22.99 17.59 -8.37
CA ASN A 58 23.19 16.49 -9.32
C ASN A 58 22.30 15.30 -8.91
N ILE A 59 21.32 14.97 -9.75
CA ILE A 59 20.35 13.90 -9.50
C ILE A 59 21.00 12.51 -9.42
N ALA A 60 22.13 12.28 -10.10
CA ALA A 60 22.85 11.01 -10.07
C ALA A 60 23.44 10.68 -8.68
N CYS A 61 23.50 11.67 -7.77
CA CYS A 61 24.01 11.49 -6.42
C CYS A 61 22.95 10.92 -5.46
N LEU A 62 21.66 10.91 -5.82
CA LEU A 62 20.58 10.58 -4.88
C LEU A 62 20.58 9.10 -4.47
N GLU A 63 20.79 8.17 -5.41
CA GLU A 63 20.83 6.74 -5.10
C GLU A 63 22.07 6.38 -4.24
N PRO A 64 23.31 6.80 -4.59
CA PRO A 64 24.47 6.58 -3.72
C PRO A 64 24.32 7.24 -2.34
N LEU A 65 23.75 8.45 -2.29
CA LEU A 65 23.48 9.12 -1.01
C LEU A 65 22.48 8.31 -0.17
N ARG A 66 21.35 7.88 -0.75
CA ARG A 66 20.38 7.01 -0.05
C ARG A 66 21.07 5.77 0.52
N ALA A 67 21.89 5.09 -0.29
CA ALA A 67 22.64 3.91 0.16
C ALA A 67 23.61 4.21 1.31
N ALA A 68 24.22 5.40 1.33
CA ALA A 68 25.06 5.86 2.44
C ALA A 68 24.24 6.14 3.72
N LEU A 69 23.01 6.63 3.59
CA LEU A 69 22.12 6.96 4.72
C LEU A 69 21.37 5.75 5.31
N THR A 70 21.18 4.68 4.53
CA THR A 70 20.39 3.49 4.91
C THR A 70 21.16 2.51 5.83
N LYS A 71 22.19 2.96 6.55
CA LYS A 71 23.01 2.07 7.39
C LYS A 71 22.18 1.55 8.59
N PRO A 72 22.16 0.23 8.85
CA PRO A 72 21.25 -0.39 9.82
C PRO A 72 21.61 -0.11 11.28
N ASN A 73 22.85 0.33 11.56
CA ASN A 73 23.37 0.43 12.93
C ASN A 73 22.96 1.73 13.65
N LEU A 74 22.34 2.68 12.96
CA LEU A 74 21.93 3.96 13.56
C LEU A 74 20.44 3.96 13.92
N PRO A 75 20.08 4.40 15.14
CA PRO A 75 18.69 4.57 15.53
C PRO A 75 17.95 5.48 14.55
N ALA A 76 16.68 5.17 14.28
CA ALA A 76 15.84 5.95 13.37
C ALA A 76 15.73 7.42 13.79
N SER A 77 15.67 7.69 15.11
CA SER A 77 15.68 9.06 15.67
C SER A 77 16.93 9.88 15.32
N THR A 78 18.07 9.23 15.09
CA THR A 78 19.31 9.89 14.66
C THR A 78 19.35 10.04 13.13
N ARG A 79 18.82 9.06 12.39
CA ARG A 79 18.79 9.10 10.92
C ARG A 79 17.79 10.13 10.39
N LEU A 80 16.63 10.27 11.03
CA LEU A 80 15.53 11.11 10.55
C LEU A 80 15.95 12.58 10.27
N PRO A 81 16.64 13.29 11.18
CA PRO A 81 17.11 14.65 10.91
C PRO A 81 18.04 14.77 9.69
N ILE A 82 18.83 13.73 9.40
CA ILE A 82 19.77 13.71 8.28
C ILE A 82 19.00 13.61 6.96
N PHE A 83 18.00 12.73 6.88
CA PHE A 83 17.12 12.64 5.70
C PHE A 83 16.34 13.92 5.48
N LEU A 84 15.82 14.55 6.54
CA LEU A 84 15.11 15.81 6.44
C LEU A 84 15.98 16.94 5.87
N LYS A 85 17.28 16.97 6.19
CA LYS A 85 18.24 17.92 5.60
C LYS A 85 18.62 17.57 4.16
N ALA A 86 18.64 16.28 3.81
CA ALA A 86 18.93 15.84 2.45
C ALA A 86 17.77 16.12 1.48
N LEU A 87 16.52 16.16 1.96
CA LEU A 87 15.33 16.29 1.13
C LEU A 87 15.29 17.59 0.28
N PRO A 88 15.48 18.81 0.83
CA PRO A 88 15.50 20.03 0.02
C PRO A 88 16.59 20.04 -1.06
N LEU A 89 17.73 19.40 -0.79
CA LEU A 89 18.81 19.27 -1.77
C LEU A 89 18.41 18.33 -2.91
N ALA A 90 17.71 17.24 -2.59
CA ALA A 90 17.18 16.32 -3.58
C ALA A 90 16.07 16.94 -4.42
N GLU A 91 15.20 17.77 -3.82
CA GLU A 91 14.20 18.56 -4.54
C GLU A 91 14.84 19.56 -5.48
N THR A 92 15.90 20.25 -5.04
CA THR A 92 16.67 21.16 -5.89
C THR A 92 17.26 20.42 -7.10
N ALA A 93 17.76 19.20 -6.90
CA ALA A 93 18.28 18.38 -7.99
C ALA A 93 17.18 18.00 -9.01
N ILE A 94 15.97 17.66 -8.53
CA ILE A 94 14.80 17.38 -9.37
C ILE A 94 14.37 18.63 -10.14
N GLN A 95 14.30 19.78 -9.48
CA GLN A 95 13.92 21.05 -10.11
C GLN A 95 14.92 21.49 -11.19
N ARG A 96 16.21 21.22 -11.03
CA ARG A 96 17.20 21.49 -12.09
C ARG A 96 16.93 20.65 -13.33
N VAL A 97 16.55 19.39 -13.17
CA VAL A 97 16.27 18.52 -14.31
C VAL A 97 14.97 18.90 -15.00
N TYR A 98 13.89 19.09 -14.24
CA TYR A 98 12.53 19.21 -14.79
C TYR A 98 11.94 20.63 -14.77
N GLY A 99 12.70 21.62 -14.29
CA GLY A 99 12.24 22.98 -14.02
C GLY A 99 11.52 23.10 -12.66
N THR A 100 11.42 24.32 -12.13
CA THR A 100 10.75 24.60 -10.84
C THR A 100 9.24 24.35 -10.90
N THR A 101 8.65 24.40 -12.09
CA THR A 101 7.22 24.20 -12.35
C THR A 101 6.87 22.77 -12.71
N TYR A 102 7.77 21.78 -12.51
CA TYR A 102 7.53 20.39 -12.93
C TYR A 102 6.23 19.79 -12.37
N ARG A 103 5.77 20.25 -11.19
CA ARG A 103 4.50 19.82 -10.58
C ARG A 103 3.25 20.25 -11.37
N GLN A 104 3.38 21.27 -12.20
CA GLN A 104 2.31 21.76 -13.09
C GLN A 104 2.34 21.04 -14.45
N ASN A 105 3.43 20.34 -14.78
CA ASN A 105 3.57 19.64 -16.04
C ASN A 105 2.94 18.24 -15.96
N PRO A 106 1.79 17.98 -16.62
CA PRO A 106 1.11 16.69 -16.54
C PRO A 106 1.88 15.54 -17.19
N ALA A 107 2.90 15.82 -18.02
CA ALA A 107 3.77 14.78 -18.58
C ALA A 107 4.81 14.26 -17.57
N ILE A 108 5.08 15.04 -16.52
CA ILE A 108 6.11 14.74 -15.51
C ILE A 108 5.44 14.41 -14.16
N HIS A 109 4.56 15.28 -13.70
CA HIS A 109 3.86 15.15 -12.43
C HIS A 109 2.98 13.88 -12.41
N GLY A 110 3.08 13.08 -11.34
CA GLY A 110 2.40 11.79 -11.24
C GLY A 110 3.04 10.63 -12.01
N HIS A 111 4.13 10.87 -12.76
CA HIS A 111 4.76 9.89 -13.65
C HIS A 111 6.25 9.62 -13.37
N PHE A 112 6.75 9.98 -12.18
CA PHE A 112 8.17 9.83 -11.84
C PHE A 112 8.69 8.39 -12.03
N TRP A 113 7.87 7.37 -11.78
CA TRP A 113 8.24 5.98 -11.99
C TRP A 113 8.71 5.65 -13.42
N ARG A 114 8.20 6.37 -14.43
CA ARG A 114 8.59 6.20 -15.84
C ARG A 114 9.86 6.97 -16.21
N LEU A 115 10.34 7.84 -15.31
CA LEU A 115 11.49 8.70 -15.51
C LEU A 115 12.67 8.15 -14.70
N THR A 116 13.56 7.44 -15.37
CA THR A 116 14.73 6.77 -14.77
C THR A 116 15.53 7.69 -13.86
N GLU A 117 15.69 8.94 -14.26
CA GLU A 117 16.47 9.96 -13.57
C GLU A 117 15.86 10.29 -12.20
N SER A 118 14.53 10.18 -12.05
CA SER A 118 13.82 10.49 -10.79
C SER A 118 13.77 9.33 -9.79
N GLN A 119 14.19 8.11 -10.17
CA GLN A 119 14.07 6.92 -9.31
C GLN A 119 14.84 7.06 -8.00
N GLY A 120 16.03 7.68 -8.03
CA GLY A 120 16.84 7.94 -6.83
C GLY A 120 16.12 8.86 -5.83
N TYR A 121 15.37 9.86 -6.32
CA TYR A 121 14.54 10.73 -5.47
C TYR A 121 13.39 9.98 -4.83
N ILE A 122 12.63 9.19 -5.61
CA ILE A 122 11.52 8.40 -5.08
C ILE A 122 11.98 7.39 -4.03
N ARG A 123 13.10 6.71 -4.26
CA ARG A 123 13.67 5.77 -3.28
C ARG A 123 14.19 6.47 -2.02
N LEU A 124 14.74 7.68 -2.15
CA LEU A 124 15.12 8.49 -1.00
C LEU A 124 13.88 8.85 -0.15
N LEU A 125 12.77 9.23 -0.79
CA LEU A 125 11.51 9.50 -0.09
C LEU A 125 10.95 8.25 0.60
N LEU A 126 10.96 7.08 -0.06
CA LEU A 126 10.52 5.81 0.55
C LEU A 126 11.33 5.46 1.79
N GLU A 127 12.65 5.67 1.74
CA GLU A 127 13.53 5.47 2.88
C GLU A 127 13.21 6.47 4.00
N LEU A 128 12.97 7.75 3.68
CA LEU A 128 12.54 8.75 4.67
C LEU A 128 11.21 8.36 5.33
N VAL A 129 10.22 7.86 4.57
CA VAL A 129 8.97 7.35 5.17
C VAL A 129 9.26 6.22 6.16
N THR A 130 10.14 5.29 5.79
CA THR A 130 10.49 4.13 6.63
C THR A 130 11.19 4.58 7.91
N VAL A 131 12.19 5.46 7.79
CA VAL A 131 12.93 6.04 8.92
C VAL A 131 12.01 6.87 9.82
N ALA A 132 11.09 7.66 9.26
CA ALA A 132 10.13 8.44 10.03
C ALA A 132 9.16 7.54 10.79
N ASN A 133 8.66 6.46 10.16
CA ASN A 133 7.82 5.46 10.81
C ASN A 133 8.55 4.75 11.96
N ASP A 134 9.79 4.31 11.74
CA ASP A 134 10.62 3.68 12.78
C ASP A 134 10.91 4.63 13.95
N ALA A 135 11.06 5.93 13.66
CA ALA A 135 11.20 6.99 14.66
C ALA A 135 9.87 7.40 15.29
N LYS A 136 8.74 6.80 14.88
CA LYS A 136 7.37 7.12 15.32
C LYS A 136 6.95 8.58 15.01
N ASP A 137 7.61 9.23 14.06
CA ASP A 137 7.22 10.54 13.52
C ASP A 137 6.25 10.36 12.34
N TYR A 138 5.01 10.01 12.68
CA TYR A 138 3.97 9.72 11.69
C TYR A 138 3.54 10.96 10.89
N LYS A 139 3.83 12.18 11.38
CA LYS A 139 3.54 13.41 10.62
C LYS A 139 4.47 13.52 9.43
N VAL A 140 5.77 13.31 9.65
CA VAL A 140 6.77 13.28 8.57
C VAL A 140 6.55 12.10 7.64
N ALA A 141 6.23 10.91 8.18
CA ALA A 141 5.93 9.75 7.36
C ALA A 141 4.74 10.00 6.42
N LEU A 142 3.65 10.59 6.93
CA LEU A 142 2.45 10.90 6.16
C LEU A 142 2.71 11.97 5.07
N SER A 143 3.37 13.08 5.41
CA SER A 143 3.65 14.15 4.44
C SER A 143 4.61 13.70 3.34
N THR A 144 5.59 12.87 3.70
CA THR A 144 6.53 12.28 2.74
C THR A 144 5.81 11.28 1.83
N ALA A 145 4.94 10.42 2.38
CA ALA A 145 4.12 9.49 1.60
C ALA A 145 3.18 10.22 0.63
N GLN A 146 2.61 11.36 1.05
CA GLN A 146 1.84 12.22 0.16
C GLN A 146 2.68 12.73 -1.01
N THR A 147 3.88 13.24 -0.76
CA THR A 147 4.80 13.67 -1.82
C THR A 147 5.10 12.53 -2.81
N ILE A 148 5.28 11.29 -2.34
CA ILE A 148 5.50 10.12 -3.20
C ILE A 148 4.31 9.87 -4.12
N LEU A 149 3.08 9.94 -3.59
CA LEU A 149 1.87 9.69 -4.37
C LEU A 149 1.54 10.83 -5.34
N GLU A 150 1.84 12.08 -4.99
CA GLU A 150 1.78 13.20 -5.94
C GLU A 150 2.79 13.02 -7.09
N ALA A 151 3.99 12.54 -6.78
CA ALA A 151 5.00 12.24 -7.80
C ALA A 151 4.69 10.96 -8.61
N ASN A 152 3.94 10.02 -8.03
CA ASN A 152 3.58 8.73 -8.62
C ASN A 152 2.12 8.36 -8.34
N HIS A 153 1.20 8.88 -9.15
CA HIS A 153 -0.23 8.64 -8.92
C HIS A 153 -0.58 7.14 -8.91
N GLY A 154 0.16 6.32 -9.66
CA GLY A 154 -0.09 4.88 -9.74
C GLY A 154 0.30 4.05 -8.52
N ASP A 155 0.99 4.66 -7.57
CA ASP A 155 1.53 3.97 -6.40
C ASP A 155 2.24 2.65 -6.74
N ASN A 156 3.19 2.74 -7.67
CA ASN A 156 3.96 1.57 -8.09
C ASN A 156 4.89 1.05 -6.97
N ASN A 157 4.99 1.77 -5.86
CA ASN A 157 5.82 1.43 -4.70
C ASN A 157 5.00 0.81 -3.54
N GLY A 158 3.68 0.76 -3.64
CA GLY A 158 2.80 0.23 -2.60
C GLY A 158 2.73 1.10 -1.34
N ILE A 159 3.02 2.41 -1.44
CA ILE A 159 2.98 3.32 -0.28
C ILE A 159 1.54 3.58 0.18
N ARG A 160 0.52 3.39 -0.67
CA ARG A 160 -0.89 3.59 -0.29
C ARG A 160 -1.31 2.71 0.87
N ASP A 161 -0.75 1.51 0.98
CA ASP A 161 -1.09 0.55 2.05
C ASP A 161 -0.61 1.02 3.43
N ARG A 162 0.30 2.00 3.49
CA ARG A 162 0.86 2.57 4.73
C ARG A 162 0.10 3.80 5.22
N ILE A 163 -0.45 4.59 4.30
CA ILE A 163 -1.03 5.91 4.61
C ILE A 163 -2.18 5.83 5.63
N PRO A 164 -3.15 4.91 5.50
CA PRO A 164 -4.19 4.74 6.53
C PRO A 164 -3.61 4.46 7.91
N LEU A 165 -2.52 3.69 8.00
CA LEU A 165 -1.88 3.36 9.28
C LEU A 165 -1.28 4.62 9.93
N PHE A 166 -0.60 5.47 9.15
CA PHE A 166 -0.09 6.75 9.65
C PHE A 166 -1.22 7.67 10.11
N LEU A 167 -2.32 7.75 9.36
CA LEU A 167 -3.50 8.52 9.76
C LEU A 167 -4.12 8.00 11.06
N LEU A 168 -4.18 6.68 11.25
CA LEU A 168 -4.66 6.05 12.47
C LEU A 168 -3.75 6.34 13.68
N HIS A 169 -2.42 6.28 13.51
CA HIS A 169 -1.49 6.68 14.57
C HIS A 169 -1.62 8.16 14.96
N LEU A 170 -1.99 9.02 14.00
CA LEU A 170 -2.27 10.44 14.24
C LEU A 170 -3.70 10.68 14.76
N ASN A 171 -4.43 9.64 15.14
CA ASN A 171 -5.81 9.70 15.63
C ASN A 171 -6.77 10.39 14.63
N ARG A 172 -6.61 10.11 13.33
CA ARG A 172 -7.45 10.62 12.24
C ARG A 172 -8.23 9.48 11.53
N PRO A 173 -9.05 8.69 12.25
CA PRO A 173 -9.63 7.47 11.70
C PRO A 173 -10.65 7.72 10.57
N LEU A 174 -11.41 8.83 10.59
CA LEU A 174 -12.32 9.16 9.49
C LEU A 174 -11.57 9.50 8.20
N GLU A 175 -10.41 10.17 8.30
CA GLU A 175 -9.58 10.47 7.14
C GLU A 175 -8.89 9.21 6.61
N ALA A 176 -8.48 8.28 7.49
CA ALA A 176 -7.98 6.97 7.09
C ALA A 176 -9.05 6.17 6.33
N LEU A 177 -10.30 6.17 6.81
CA LEU A 177 -11.42 5.53 6.12
C LEU A 177 -11.69 6.16 4.75
N ASN A 178 -11.71 7.49 4.67
CA ASN A 178 -11.84 8.23 3.40
C ASN A 178 -10.71 7.90 2.43
N PHE A 179 -9.47 7.85 2.91
CA PHE A 179 -8.33 7.47 2.08
C PHE A 179 -8.53 6.05 1.53
N CYS A 180 -8.84 5.05 2.36
CA CYS A 180 -9.13 3.70 1.87
C CYS A 180 -10.26 3.69 0.82
N LEU A 181 -11.35 4.42 1.08
CA LEU A 181 -12.47 4.53 0.15
C LEU A 181 -12.07 5.17 -1.19
N SER A 182 -11.18 6.15 -1.20
CA SER A 182 -10.71 6.78 -2.45
C SER A 182 -10.03 5.78 -3.40
N TRP A 183 -9.44 4.72 -2.86
CA TRP A 183 -8.79 3.64 -3.62
C TRP A 183 -9.69 2.43 -3.87
N LEU A 184 -10.66 2.19 -3.00
CA LEU A 184 -11.54 1.02 -3.07
C LEU A 184 -12.86 1.28 -3.80
N ASP A 185 -13.38 2.51 -3.75
CA ASP A 185 -14.69 2.88 -4.31
C ASP A 185 -14.59 3.19 -5.81
N THR A 186 -14.78 2.14 -6.62
CA THR A 186 -14.83 2.26 -8.08
C THR A 186 -16.17 2.77 -8.62
N ALA A 187 -17.12 3.14 -7.73
CA ALA A 187 -18.45 3.61 -8.12
C ALA A 187 -18.52 5.09 -8.43
N HIS A 188 -17.46 5.84 -8.13
CA HIS A 188 -17.40 7.28 -8.29
C HIS A 188 -17.47 7.73 -9.75
N ASP A 189 -18.25 8.79 -10.03
CA ASP A 189 -18.45 9.36 -11.38
C ASP A 189 -17.16 9.93 -12.01
N GLY A 190 -16.12 10.17 -11.20
CA GLY A 190 -14.77 10.52 -11.65
C GLY A 190 -13.76 9.37 -11.59
N TYR A 191 -14.21 8.13 -11.37
CA TYR A 191 -13.34 6.95 -11.48
C TYR A 191 -13.04 6.69 -12.95
N ASP A 192 -11.94 7.26 -13.43
CA ASP A 192 -11.38 6.92 -14.72
C ASP A 192 -10.46 5.71 -14.52
N SER A 193 -10.85 4.56 -15.06
CA SER A 193 -10.03 3.32 -15.00
C SER A 193 -8.60 3.51 -15.54
N LEU A 194 -8.34 4.59 -16.29
CA LEU A 194 -7.03 4.97 -16.80
C LEU A 194 -6.33 6.04 -15.93
N ARG A 195 -7.07 6.82 -15.13
CA ARG A 195 -6.49 7.80 -14.19
C ARG A 195 -6.62 7.29 -12.77
N TYR A 196 -5.47 6.93 -12.24
CA TYR A 196 -5.22 6.72 -10.83
C TYR A 196 -5.93 7.74 -9.93
N CYS A 197 -6.32 7.29 -8.73
CA CYS A 197 -7.04 8.06 -7.72
C CYS A 197 -6.61 9.54 -7.67
N PRO A 198 -7.54 10.52 -7.78
CA PRO A 198 -7.19 11.94 -7.84
C PRO A 198 -6.21 12.34 -6.72
N LYS A 199 -5.08 12.97 -7.10
CA LYS A 199 -4.00 13.37 -6.17
C LYS A 199 -3.53 12.24 -5.24
N GLY A 200 -3.52 10.99 -5.73
CA GLY A 200 -3.09 9.84 -4.95
C GLY A 200 -4.01 9.49 -3.76
N GLY A 201 -5.28 9.88 -3.81
CA GLY A 201 -6.25 9.66 -2.73
C GLY A 201 -6.29 10.75 -1.65
N PHE A 202 -5.30 11.65 -1.63
CA PHE A 202 -5.30 12.77 -0.68
C PHE A 202 -6.31 13.86 -1.04
N GLY A 203 -6.76 13.93 -2.29
CA GLY A 203 -7.82 14.86 -2.72
C GLY A 203 -9.15 14.64 -2.01
N ASP A 204 -9.38 13.40 -1.53
CA ASP A 204 -10.68 12.93 -1.05
C ASP A 204 -10.70 12.66 0.46
N LEU A 205 -9.69 13.08 1.24
CA LEU A 205 -9.62 12.81 2.69
C LEU A 205 -10.85 13.28 3.49
N LYS A 206 -11.58 14.28 2.97
CA LYS A 206 -12.78 14.87 3.59
C LYS A 206 -14.05 14.60 2.78
N ARG A 207 -14.00 13.67 1.83
CA ARG A 207 -15.10 13.41 0.90
C ARG A 207 -16.36 12.95 1.63
N TYR A 208 -16.22 11.96 2.50
CA TYR A 208 -17.29 11.42 3.33
C TYR A 208 -17.19 11.95 4.75
N LYS A 209 -18.33 12.39 5.29
CA LYS A 209 -18.55 12.77 6.68
C LYS A 209 -19.05 11.56 7.46
N LYS A 210 -18.93 11.64 8.79
CA LYS A 210 -19.47 10.59 9.69
C LYS A 210 -20.97 10.33 9.46
N THR A 211 -21.74 11.37 9.13
CA THR A 211 -23.19 11.32 8.86
C THR A 211 -23.56 10.60 7.56
N ASP A 212 -22.60 10.40 6.65
CA ASP A 212 -22.85 9.74 5.37
C ASP A 212 -22.85 8.21 5.53
N PHE A 213 -22.47 7.71 6.71
CA PHE A 213 -22.45 6.30 7.04
C PHE A 213 -23.55 5.97 8.05
N ASP A 214 -24.28 4.89 7.77
CA ASP A 214 -25.24 4.30 8.70
C ASP A 214 -24.57 3.12 9.42
N PRO A 215 -24.20 3.23 10.72
CA PRO A 215 -23.48 2.18 11.44
C PRO A 215 -24.34 0.91 11.64
N THR A 216 -25.67 1.01 11.50
CA THR A 216 -26.58 -0.12 11.67
C THR A 216 -26.69 -0.97 10.40
N LYS A 217 -26.26 -0.42 9.25
CA LYS A 217 -26.33 -1.09 7.95
C LYS A 217 -24.96 -1.66 7.57
N PRO A 218 -24.94 -2.76 6.83
CA PRO A 218 -23.69 -3.32 6.29
C PRO A 218 -23.08 -2.36 5.26
N LEU A 219 -21.87 -2.69 4.80
CA LEU A 219 -21.17 -1.92 3.78
C LEU A 219 -22.00 -1.78 2.51
N GLN A 220 -22.48 -0.55 2.26
CA GLN A 220 -23.37 -0.24 1.14
C GLN A 220 -22.62 0.10 -0.15
N THR A 221 -21.30 0.30 -0.10
CA THR A 221 -20.51 0.70 -1.26
C THR A 221 -20.49 -0.43 -2.28
N ALA A 222 -21.37 -0.28 -3.27
CA ALA A 222 -21.68 -1.21 -4.33
C ALA A 222 -20.45 -1.74 -5.10
N LYS A 223 -19.30 -1.07 -5.02
CA LYS A 223 -18.11 -1.41 -5.81
C LYS A 223 -16.78 -1.27 -5.04
N VAL A 224 -16.73 -1.63 -3.75
CA VAL A 224 -15.45 -1.94 -3.11
C VAL A 224 -14.85 -3.12 -3.84
N GLN A 225 -13.95 -2.85 -4.77
CA GLN A 225 -13.25 -3.90 -5.49
C GLN A 225 -12.07 -4.34 -4.63
N ASN A 226 -12.06 -5.62 -4.29
CA ASN A 226 -10.87 -6.25 -3.77
C ASN A 226 -9.87 -6.44 -4.93
N LEU A 227 -9.19 -5.36 -5.33
CA LEU A 227 -8.12 -5.36 -6.32
C LEU A 227 -6.80 -5.94 -5.76
N GLY A 228 -6.89 -6.85 -4.79
CA GLY A 228 -5.72 -7.38 -4.10
C GLY A 228 -5.12 -6.40 -3.09
N HIS A 229 -5.95 -5.53 -2.51
CA HIS A 229 -5.53 -4.56 -1.49
C HIS A 229 -6.05 -4.95 -0.11
N ALA A 230 -5.76 -6.19 0.33
CA ALA A 230 -6.24 -6.67 1.62
C ALA A 230 -5.83 -5.73 2.76
N SER A 231 -4.61 -5.18 2.71
CA SER A 231 -4.11 -4.18 3.66
C SER A 231 -5.01 -2.93 3.77
N LEU A 232 -5.49 -2.39 2.64
CA LEU A 232 -6.41 -1.24 2.66
C LEU A 232 -7.78 -1.59 3.24
N ILE A 233 -8.30 -2.79 2.95
CA ILE A 233 -9.61 -3.23 3.45
C ILE A 233 -9.54 -3.48 4.97
N PHE A 234 -8.47 -4.11 5.46
CA PHE A 234 -8.25 -4.24 6.91
C PHE A 234 -8.06 -2.88 7.58
N SER A 235 -7.32 -1.96 6.95
CA SER A 235 -7.18 -0.58 7.46
C SER A 235 -8.52 0.16 7.47
N ALA A 236 -9.40 -0.06 6.48
CA ALA A 236 -10.74 0.48 6.45
C ALA A 236 -11.61 -0.10 7.58
N ALA A 237 -11.52 -1.40 7.84
CA ALA A 237 -12.20 -2.05 8.96
C ALA A 237 -11.77 -1.47 10.31
N LEU A 238 -10.47 -1.32 10.54
CA LEU A 238 -9.94 -0.71 11.77
C LEU A 238 -10.37 0.76 11.89
N SER A 239 -10.35 1.50 10.79
CA SER A 239 -10.80 2.90 10.74
C SER A 239 -12.29 3.02 11.06
N ALA A 240 -13.13 2.17 10.47
CA ALA A 240 -14.56 2.12 10.74
C ALA A 240 -14.82 1.81 12.22
N TYR A 241 -14.12 0.81 12.79
CA TYR A 241 -14.21 0.50 14.21
C TYR A 241 -13.81 1.69 15.09
N ARG A 242 -12.73 2.40 14.77
CA ARG A 242 -12.29 3.59 15.52
C ARG A 242 -13.29 4.76 15.43
N VAL A 243 -14.07 4.88 14.35
CA VAL A 243 -15.08 5.94 14.18
C VAL A 243 -16.43 5.59 14.81
N PHE A 244 -16.86 4.33 14.67
CA PHE A 244 -18.23 3.87 14.96
C PHE A 244 -18.34 2.82 16.06
N GLY A 245 -17.21 2.28 16.54
CA GLY A 245 -17.16 1.17 17.48
C GLY A 245 -17.53 -0.16 16.83
N ASP A 246 -17.87 -1.14 17.68
CA ASP A 246 -18.46 -2.39 17.24
C ASP A 246 -19.89 -2.16 16.74
N CYS A 247 -20.08 -2.26 15.43
CA CYS A 247 -21.36 -2.08 14.77
C CYS A 247 -21.43 -2.88 13.47
N THR A 248 -22.61 -2.99 12.88
CA THR A 248 -22.85 -3.72 11.63
C THR A 248 -21.89 -3.28 10.52
N LEU A 249 -21.66 -1.98 10.38
CA LEU A 249 -20.76 -1.43 9.36
C LEU A 249 -19.30 -1.88 9.56
N SER A 250 -18.76 -1.75 10.78
CA SER A 250 -17.38 -2.15 11.10
C SER A 250 -17.17 -3.66 10.90
N LYS A 251 -18.13 -4.49 11.33
CA LYS A 251 -18.09 -5.94 11.13
C LYS A 251 -18.16 -6.33 9.65
N SER A 252 -18.98 -5.63 8.87
CA SER A 252 -19.09 -5.85 7.42
C SER A 252 -17.76 -5.54 6.72
N TRP A 253 -17.08 -4.44 7.09
CA TRP A 253 -15.71 -4.17 6.60
C TRP A 253 -14.71 -5.26 6.99
N LEU A 254 -14.74 -5.73 8.25
CA LEU A 254 -13.82 -6.78 8.72
C LEU A 254 -14.06 -8.12 7.99
N ARG A 255 -15.32 -8.43 7.66
CA ARG A 255 -15.68 -9.60 6.84
C ARG A 255 -15.16 -9.48 5.42
N GLU A 256 -15.31 -8.31 4.78
CA GLU A 256 -14.71 -8.08 3.45
C GLU A 256 -13.18 -8.17 3.51
N ALA A 257 -12.56 -7.71 4.60
CA ALA A 257 -11.13 -7.84 4.81
C ALA A 257 -10.70 -9.32 4.95
N HIS A 258 -11.46 -10.10 5.71
CA HIS A 258 -11.24 -11.55 5.86
C HIS A 258 -11.40 -12.29 4.52
N ASN A 259 -12.41 -11.94 3.72
CA ASN A 259 -12.58 -12.48 2.37
C ASN A 259 -11.39 -12.13 1.47
N ALA A 260 -10.80 -10.95 1.66
CA ALA A 260 -9.63 -10.52 0.90
C ALA A 260 -8.34 -11.24 1.31
N ASN A 261 -8.13 -11.44 2.60
CA ASN A 261 -7.02 -12.23 3.12
C ASN A 261 -7.39 -12.91 4.44
N SER A 262 -7.74 -14.19 4.37
CA SER A 262 -8.22 -14.97 5.51
C SER A 262 -7.15 -15.27 6.55
N HIS A 263 -5.87 -15.01 6.27
CA HIS A 263 -4.75 -15.29 7.16
C HIS A 263 -4.51 -14.21 8.23
N VAL A 264 -4.99 -12.97 8.01
CA VAL A 264 -4.74 -11.85 8.94
C VAL A 264 -5.42 -12.06 10.28
N ILE A 265 -6.72 -12.42 10.30
CA ILE A 265 -7.48 -12.59 11.55
C ILE A 265 -6.88 -13.67 12.47
N PRO A 266 -6.55 -14.89 11.96
CA PRO A 266 -5.85 -15.88 12.77
C PRO A 266 -4.58 -15.34 13.43
N ILE A 267 -3.80 -14.50 12.74
CA ILE A 267 -2.60 -13.89 13.33
C ILE A 267 -2.99 -12.86 14.41
N LEU A 268 -3.98 -11.99 14.17
CA LEU A 268 -4.40 -10.97 15.14
C LEU A 268 -4.98 -11.56 16.45
N VAL A 269 -5.59 -12.74 16.38
CA VAL A 269 -6.12 -13.45 17.55
C VAL A 269 -5.02 -14.02 18.44
N LEU A 270 -3.84 -14.33 17.89
CA LEU A 270 -2.69 -14.79 18.68
C LEU A 270 -2.22 -13.72 19.69
N PRO A 271 -1.55 -14.13 20.79
CA PRO A 271 -0.77 -13.23 21.62
C PRO A 271 0.15 -12.34 20.77
N SER A 272 0.22 -11.04 21.07
CA SER A 272 1.05 -10.12 20.28
C SER A 272 2.55 -10.38 20.40
N SER A 273 2.98 -11.13 21.41
CA SER A 273 4.34 -11.69 21.50
C SER A 273 4.72 -12.57 20.30
N ASP A 274 3.71 -13.16 19.65
CA ASP A 274 3.85 -14.14 18.57
C ASP A 274 3.65 -13.51 17.19
N TRP A 275 3.32 -12.21 17.14
CA TRP A 275 3.17 -11.49 15.89
C TRP A 275 4.51 -11.36 15.14
N PRO A 276 4.47 -11.20 13.80
CA PRO A 276 5.67 -11.03 13.01
C PRO A 276 6.50 -9.82 13.48
N LYS A 277 7.78 -10.05 13.78
CA LYS A 277 8.73 -9.01 14.23
C LYS A 277 9.56 -8.40 13.11
N LYS A 278 9.41 -8.92 11.89
CA LYS A 278 10.11 -8.45 10.68
C LYS A 278 9.24 -8.71 9.46
N THR A 279 9.51 -7.94 8.40
CA THR A 279 8.90 -8.16 7.08
C THR A 279 9.24 -9.53 6.53
N ASN A 280 8.30 -10.12 5.80
CA ASN A 280 8.51 -11.36 5.09
C ASN A 280 9.40 -11.13 3.86
N GLN A 281 10.33 -12.07 3.61
CA GLN A 281 11.17 -12.08 2.41
C GLN A 281 10.60 -12.97 1.29
N ASN A 282 9.54 -13.73 1.58
CA ASN A 282 8.88 -14.57 0.60
C ASN A 282 8.12 -13.73 -0.43
N PRO A 283 7.96 -14.24 -1.67
CA PRO A 283 7.10 -13.63 -2.67
C PRO A 283 5.69 -13.39 -2.12
N ARG A 284 5.16 -12.20 -2.35
CA ARG A 284 3.82 -11.80 -1.94
C ARG A 284 2.84 -12.22 -3.03
N GLY A 285 1.80 -12.92 -2.63
CA GLY A 285 0.64 -13.21 -3.46
C GLY A 285 -0.54 -12.44 -2.89
N LEU A 286 -1.50 -12.10 -3.75
CA LEU A 286 -2.75 -11.49 -3.30
C LEU A 286 -3.49 -12.46 -2.37
N GLY A 287 -3.82 -12.03 -1.16
CA GLY A 287 -4.48 -12.85 -0.15
C GLY A 287 -3.58 -13.93 0.45
N SER A 288 -2.25 -13.85 0.29
CA SER A 288 -1.33 -14.87 0.79
C SER A 288 -0.97 -14.66 2.26
N GLU A 289 -0.52 -15.72 2.92
CA GLU A 289 0.00 -15.61 4.29
C GLU A 289 1.19 -14.64 4.38
N PRO A 290 2.17 -14.60 3.45
CA PRO A 290 3.19 -13.56 3.44
C PRO A 290 2.68 -12.13 3.47
N GLU A 291 1.65 -11.81 2.69
CA GLU A 291 1.00 -10.49 2.69
C GLU A 291 0.35 -10.20 4.06
N ALA A 292 -0.35 -11.18 4.63
CA ALA A 292 -0.99 -11.04 5.94
C ALA A 292 0.02 -10.77 7.06
N ARG A 293 1.16 -11.47 7.05
CA ARG A 293 2.23 -11.28 8.04
C ARG A 293 2.84 -9.89 7.94
N ASP A 294 3.03 -9.38 6.73
CA ASP A 294 3.49 -8.02 6.53
C ASP A 294 2.46 -7.03 7.08
N TYR A 295 1.19 -7.16 6.72
CA TYR A 295 0.14 -6.29 7.26
C TYR A 295 0.17 -6.22 8.79
N VAL A 296 0.22 -7.37 9.46
CA VAL A 296 0.29 -7.41 10.94
C VAL A 296 1.61 -6.83 11.47
N PHE A 297 2.75 -7.06 10.80
CA PHE A 297 4.02 -6.43 11.19
C PHE A 297 3.91 -4.89 11.20
N PHE A 298 3.22 -4.30 10.22
CA PHE A 298 3.13 -2.86 10.09
C PHE A 298 1.97 -2.22 10.87
N ALA A 299 0.88 -2.94 11.09
CA ALA A 299 -0.34 -2.42 11.71
C ALA A 299 -0.62 -2.97 13.12
N GLY A 300 0.16 -3.94 13.60
CA GLY A 300 -0.14 -4.70 14.82
C GLY A 300 -0.37 -3.80 16.04
N ASP A 301 0.48 -2.80 16.25
CA ASP A 301 0.36 -1.86 17.36
C ASP A 301 -0.94 -1.04 17.33
N LEU A 302 -1.53 -0.80 16.15
CA LEU A 302 -2.84 -0.16 16.01
C LEU A 302 -4.03 -1.08 16.37
N TRP A 303 -3.82 -2.39 16.33
CA TRP A 303 -4.82 -3.38 16.73
C TRP A 303 -4.81 -3.65 18.24
N GLU A 304 -3.71 -3.42 18.95
CA GLU A 304 -3.62 -3.71 20.38
C GLU A 304 -4.71 -3.05 21.25
N GLY A 305 -5.07 -3.72 22.34
CA GLY A 305 -6.14 -3.31 23.26
C GLY A 305 -7.54 -3.62 22.71
N GLU A 306 -8.45 -2.66 22.82
CA GLU A 306 -9.86 -2.80 22.43
C GLU A 306 -10.09 -3.32 20.99
N PRO A 307 -9.38 -2.84 19.94
CA PRO A 307 -9.62 -3.35 18.60
C PRO A 307 -9.27 -4.83 18.43
N ARG A 308 -8.25 -5.33 19.13
CA ARG A 308 -7.87 -6.74 19.10
C ARG A 308 -8.88 -7.58 19.85
N GLN A 309 -9.33 -7.13 21.02
CA GLN A 309 -10.39 -7.83 21.76
C GLN A 309 -11.65 -7.95 20.91
N TRP A 310 -12.04 -6.85 20.24
CA TRP A 310 -13.14 -6.85 19.28
C TRP A 310 -12.96 -7.92 18.18
N VAL A 311 -11.78 -7.99 17.55
CA VAL A 311 -11.49 -9.02 16.53
C VAL A 311 -11.61 -10.43 17.10
N VAL A 312 -11.13 -10.68 18.32
CA VAL A 312 -11.25 -11.98 19.00
C VAL A 312 -12.74 -12.34 19.19
N ASP A 313 -13.54 -11.40 19.65
CA ASP A 313 -14.96 -11.60 19.95
C ASP A 313 -15.76 -11.90 18.68
N VAL A 314 -15.43 -11.24 17.56
CA VAL A 314 -16.17 -11.37 16.29
C VAL A 314 -15.53 -12.33 15.29
N ALA A 315 -14.37 -12.93 15.58
CA ALA A 315 -13.61 -13.77 14.62
C ALA A 315 -14.48 -14.86 13.97
N LYS A 316 -15.22 -15.62 14.79
CA LYS A 316 -16.14 -16.66 14.30
C LYS A 316 -17.30 -16.09 13.49
N GLU A 317 -17.76 -14.88 13.84
CA GLU A 317 -18.83 -14.20 13.10
C GLU A 317 -18.37 -13.73 11.71
N VAL A 318 -17.14 -13.24 11.58
CA VAL A 318 -16.62 -12.70 10.32
C VAL A 318 -16.11 -13.77 9.36
N GLU A 319 -15.80 -14.98 9.85
CA GLU A 319 -15.58 -16.16 8.98
C GLU A 319 -16.84 -16.56 8.19
N ARG A 320 -18.02 -16.19 8.68
CA ARG A 320 -19.29 -16.45 8.01
C ARG A 320 -19.49 -15.48 6.87
N ARG A 321 -19.84 -16.00 5.70
CA ARG A 321 -20.05 -15.23 4.47
C ARG A 321 -21.35 -14.44 4.48
N GLU A 322 -21.32 -13.29 3.81
CA GLU A 322 -22.50 -12.52 3.45
C GLU A 322 -23.04 -12.94 2.08
N CYS A 323 -24.35 -12.79 1.88
CA CYS A 323 -24.98 -13.01 0.59
C CYS A 323 -24.48 -11.95 -0.40
N ALA A 324 -23.99 -12.37 -1.56
CA ALA A 324 -23.44 -11.49 -2.59
C ALA A 324 -24.48 -10.54 -3.21
N ARG A 325 -25.79 -10.81 -3.04
CA ARG A 325 -26.84 -9.86 -3.41
C ARG A 325 -26.80 -8.65 -2.46
N ARG A 326 -26.52 -7.47 -3.02
CA ARG A 326 -26.33 -6.20 -2.30
C ARG A 326 -27.47 -5.82 -1.36
N GLU A 327 -28.71 -6.06 -1.77
CA GLU A 327 -29.90 -5.73 -0.95
C GLU A 327 -30.16 -6.77 0.14
N CYS A 328 -29.62 -7.99 0.02
CA CYS A 328 -29.86 -9.07 0.96
C CYS A 328 -28.85 -9.01 2.10
N ARG A 329 -27.55 -9.14 1.80
CA ARG A 329 -26.43 -9.10 2.78
C ARG A 329 -26.64 -9.96 4.04
N LYS A 330 -27.56 -10.94 4.01
CA LYS A 330 -27.74 -11.90 5.09
C LYS A 330 -26.41 -12.61 5.33
N VAL A 331 -26.08 -12.83 6.60
CA VAL A 331 -24.92 -13.64 7.00
C VAL A 331 -25.36 -15.10 7.06
N GLU A 332 -24.50 -16.01 6.62
CA GLU A 332 -24.80 -17.44 6.72
C GLU A 332 -24.99 -17.86 8.18
N PRO A 333 -25.99 -18.70 8.50
CA PRO A 333 -26.21 -19.14 9.87
C PRO A 333 -25.02 -19.95 10.39
N GLU A 334 -24.48 -20.82 9.51
CA GLU A 334 -23.30 -21.65 9.73
C GLU A 334 -22.37 -21.55 8.52
N LYS A 335 -21.08 -21.76 8.73
CA LYS A 335 -20.05 -21.70 7.69
C LYS A 335 -20.36 -22.70 6.57
N GLY A 336 -20.38 -22.22 5.33
CA GLY A 336 -20.56 -23.06 4.14
C GLY A 336 -22.02 -23.36 3.76
N ARG A 337 -23.01 -22.76 4.44
CA ARG A 337 -24.43 -22.99 4.12
C ARG A 337 -24.88 -22.29 2.84
N TYR A 338 -24.20 -21.22 2.44
CA TYR A 338 -24.58 -20.47 1.25
C TYR A 338 -24.17 -21.18 -0.04
N LYS A 339 -25.04 -21.12 -1.05
CA LYS A 339 -24.80 -21.75 -2.35
C LYS A 339 -23.83 -20.90 -3.16
N MET A 340 -22.80 -21.54 -3.68
CA MET A 340 -21.83 -20.92 -4.56
C MET A 340 -22.40 -20.81 -5.99
N CYS A 341 -22.06 -19.75 -6.71
CA CYS A 341 -22.40 -19.66 -8.13
C CYS A 341 -21.66 -20.76 -8.92
N GLY A 342 -22.40 -21.66 -9.57
CA GLY A 342 -21.82 -22.75 -10.38
C GLY A 342 -21.09 -22.31 -11.66
N GLY A 343 -21.13 -21.03 -12.01
CA GLY A 343 -20.36 -20.48 -13.13
C GLY A 343 -18.94 -20.10 -12.73
N CYS A 344 -18.81 -19.01 -11.95
CA CYS A 344 -17.52 -18.45 -11.56
C CYS A 344 -16.90 -19.08 -10.31
N HIS A 345 -17.72 -19.66 -9.41
CA HIS A 345 -17.31 -20.18 -8.11
C HIS A 345 -16.72 -19.12 -7.15
N ALA A 346 -16.99 -17.84 -7.40
CA ALA A 346 -16.41 -16.72 -6.65
C ALA A 346 -17.43 -15.95 -5.80
N THR A 347 -18.74 -16.20 -5.97
CA THR A 347 -19.81 -15.55 -5.20
C THR A 347 -20.70 -16.58 -4.51
N TRP A 348 -21.25 -16.19 -3.35
CA TRP A 348 -22.13 -17.03 -2.52
C TRP A 348 -23.46 -16.34 -2.28
N TYR A 349 -24.55 -17.13 -2.30
CA TYR A 349 -25.91 -16.65 -2.12
C TYR A 349 -26.63 -17.46 -1.06
N CYS A 350 -27.47 -16.79 -0.28
CA CYS A 350 -28.33 -17.46 0.70
C CYS A 350 -29.41 -18.36 0.05
N GLY A 351 -29.66 -18.22 -1.25
CA GLY A 351 -30.64 -18.99 -1.99
C GLY A 351 -30.72 -18.62 -3.47
N GLN A 352 -31.46 -19.41 -4.25
CA GLN A 352 -31.61 -19.24 -5.70
C GLN A 352 -32.28 -17.91 -6.07
N GLU A 353 -33.23 -17.43 -5.27
CA GLU A 353 -33.87 -16.13 -5.49
C GLU A 353 -32.87 -14.98 -5.49
N CYS A 354 -31.95 -14.96 -4.52
CA CYS A 354 -30.91 -13.94 -4.45
C CYS A 354 -29.92 -14.06 -5.61
N GLN A 355 -29.57 -15.28 -6.01
CA GLN A 355 -28.72 -15.51 -7.18
C GLN A 355 -29.37 -15.00 -8.47
N VAL A 356 -30.65 -15.31 -8.71
CA VAL A 356 -31.40 -14.86 -9.90
C VAL A 356 -31.57 -13.34 -9.91
N ALA A 357 -31.87 -12.74 -8.76
CA ALA A 357 -31.98 -11.29 -8.64
C ALA A 357 -30.64 -10.59 -8.90
N ASP A 358 -29.54 -11.07 -8.31
CA ASP A 358 -28.20 -10.51 -8.53
C ASP A 358 -27.70 -10.74 -9.98
N TRP A 359 -28.11 -11.85 -10.60
CA TRP A 359 -27.84 -12.14 -12.01
C TRP A 359 -28.50 -11.12 -12.94
N LYS A 360 -29.78 -10.79 -12.69
CA LYS A 360 -30.57 -9.87 -13.53
C LYS A 360 -30.29 -8.40 -13.23
N LEU A 361 -30.23 -8.02 -11.96
CA LEU A 361 -30.22 -6.62 -11.50
C LEU A 361 -28.86 -6.21 -10.91
N GLY A 362 -28.14 -7.12 -10.26
CA GLY A 362 -26.88 -6.83 -9.56
C GLY A 362 -25.62 -6.93 -10.43
N GLY A 363 -25.78 -7.11 -11.74
CA GLY A 363 -24.68 -7.16 -12.70
C GLY A 363 -23.78 -8.40 -12.58
N HIS A 364 -24.19 -9.43 -11.83
CA HIS A 364 -23.37 -10.64 -11.67
C HIS A 364 -23.18 -11.38 -13.00
N LYS A 365 -24.15 -11.35 -13.93
CA LYS A 365 -24.01 -11.97 -15.26
C LYS A 365 -22.72 -11.55 -15.99
N ARG A 366 -22.37 -10.26 -15.93
CA ARG A 366 -21.13 -9.72 -16.52
C ARG A 366 -19.91 -10.18 -15.74
N ARG A 367 -19.90 -9.97 -14.42
CA ARG A 367 -18.79 -10.34 -13.51
C ARG A 367 -18.48 -11.84 -13.56
N CYS A 368 -19.50 -12.69 -13.58
CA CYS A 368 -19.38 -14.14 -13.65
C CYS A 368 -18.61 -14.58 -14.91
N LYS A 369 -18.82 -13.91 -16.05
CA LYS A 369 -18.09 -14.21 -17.30
C LYS A 369 -16.63 -13.79 -17.18
N GLU A 370 -16.36 -12.62 -16.63
CA GLU A 370 -15.01 -12.09 -16.41
C GLU A 370 -14.22 -12.99 -15.44
N GLU A 371 -14.79 -13.34 -14.29
CA GLU A 371 -14.19 -14.24 -13.29
C GLU A 371 -13.95 -15.65 -13.83
N LYS A 372 -14.91 -16.20 -14.58
CA LYS A 372 -14.75 -17.51 -15.24
C LYS A 372 -13.59 -17.49 -16.22
N ASN A 373 -13.48 -16.45 -17.04
CA ASN A 373 -12.37 -16.29 -18.00
C ASN A 373 -11.01 -16.15 -17.28
N ILE A 374 -10.93 -15.33 -16.22
CA ILE A 374 -9.71 -15.20 -15.41
C ILE A 374 -9.29 -16.56 -14.85
N ARG A 375 -10.24 -17.33 -14.29
CA ARG A 375 -9.98 -18.68 -13.77
C ARG A 375 -9.46 -19.64 -14.84
N GLU A 376 -10.07 -19.64 -16.03
CA GLU A 376 -9.66 -20.48 -17.16
C GLU A 376 -8.27 -20.11 -17.68
N ILE A 377 -7.98 -18.82 -17.84
CA ILE A 377 -6.66 -18.31 -18.21
C ILE A 377 -5.64 -18.73 -17.16
N THR A 378 -5.93 -18.53 -15.88
CA THR A 378 -5.02 -18.86 -14.77
C THR A 378 -4.71 -20.35 -14.73
N ALA A 379 -5.74 -21.20 -14.85
CA ALA A 379 -5.57 -22.65 -14.93
C ALA A 379 -4.75 -23.08 -16.16
N SER A 380 -4.92 -22.41 -17.30
CA SER A 380 -4.13 -22.68 -18.51
C SER A 380 -2.65 -22.31 -18.35
N LEU A 381 -2.37 -21.17 -17.70
CA LEU A 381 -1.01 -20.71 -17.43
C LEU A 381 -0.33 -21.62 -16.42
N SER A 382 -1.03 -22.01 -15.35
CA SER A 382 -0.52 -22.99 -14.39
C SER A 382 -0.16 -24.30 -15.10
N ARG A 383 -1.05 -24.87 -15.92
CA ARG A 383 -0.74 -26.10 -16.68
C ARG A 383 0.50 -25.96 -17.56
N ARG A 384 0.69 -24.84 -18.25
CA ARG A 384 1.89 -24.60 -19.10
C ARG A 384 3.17 -24.51 -18.28
N VAL A 385 3.15 -23.75 -17.18
CA VAL A 385 4.33 -23.60 -16.29
C VAL A 385 4.73 -24.95 -15.69
N TRP A 386 3.75 -25.78 -15.29
CA TRP A 386 4.01 -27.12 -14.76
C TRP A 386 4.44 -28.11 -15.85
N GLY A 387 3.86 -28.07 -17.05
CA GLY A 387 4.24 -28.92 -18.18
C GLY A 387 5.66 -28.65 -18.69
N LEU A 388 6.12 -27.40 -18.62
CA LEU A 388 7.52 -27.04 -18.89
C LEU A 388 8.47 -27.59 -17.82
N ARG A 389 8.06 -27.59 -16.53
CA ARG A 389 8.87 -28.13 -15.43
C ARG A 389 8.98 -29.65 -15.43
N SER A 390 7.98 -30.39 -15.92
CA SER A 390 8.08 -31.85 -16.07
C SER A 390 9.04 -32.29 -17.18
N SER A 391 9.49 -31.38 -18.05
CA SER A 391 10.51 -31.65 -19.08
C SER A 391 11.96 -31.37 -18.64
N VAL A 392 12.16 -30.72 -17.48
CA VAL A 392 13.49 -30.33 -16.98
C VAL A 392 13.74 -31.01 -15.63
N GLY A 393 14.37 -32.19 -15.66
CA GLY A 393 15.25 -32.75 -14.62
C GLY A 393 14.76 -32.86 -13.17
N SER A 394 14.77 -34.09 -12.65
CA SER A 394 14.23 -34.64 -11.40
C SER A 394 14.62 -34.02 -10.03
N SER A 395 15.25 -32.84 -9.93
CA SER A 395 15.85 -32.37 -8.67
C SER A 395 15.04 -31.34 -7.85
N LEU A 396 13.81 -30.98 -8.24
CA LEU A 396 12.99 -29.96 -7.55
C LEU A 396 11.65 -30.47 -6.95
N ARG A 397 11.56 -31.76 -6.59
CA ARG A 397 10.31 -32.38 -6.08
C ARG A 397 9.86 -31.90 -4.69
N VAL A 398 10.72 -31.27 -3.89
CA VAL A 398 10.43 -31.00 -2.46
C VAL A 398 9.60 -29.72 -2.23
N ILE A 399 9.64 -28.74 -3.14
CA ILE A 399 8.94 -27.44 -2.94
C ILE A 399 7.48 -27.47 -3.44
N ALA A 400 7.16 -28.40 -4.35
CA ALA A 400 5.88 -28.49 -5.06
C ALA A 400 4.69 -29.00 -4.19
N CYS A 401 4.97 -29.84 -3.19
CA CYS A 401 3.94 -30.51 -2.39
C CYS A 401 3.15 -29.57 -1.45
N ALA A 402 3.66 -28.36 -1.18
CA ALA A 402 3.03 -27.40 -0.27
C ALA A 402 1.87 -26.59 -0.91
N ALA A 403 1.94 -26.32 -2.22
CA ALA A 403 0.93 -25.51 -2.91
C ALA A 403 -0.37 -26.29 -3.19
N GLU A 404 -0.28 -27.61 -3.37
CA GLU A 404 -1.42 -28.48 -3.66
C GLU A 404 -2.25 -28.78 -2.40
N ARG A 405 -1.59 -28.95 -1.24
CA ARG A 405 -2.27 -29.13 0.07
C ARG A 405 -3.04 -27.88 0.52
N MET A 406 -2.66 -26.68 0.07
CA MET A 406 -3.38 -25.44 0.40
C MET A 406 -4.68 -25.25 -0.38
N TRP A 407 -4.85 -25.90 -1.53
CA TRP A 407 -6.09 -25.82 -2.32
C TRP A 407 -7.07 -26.93 -1.96
N THR A 408 -6.58 -28.15 -1.69
CA THR A 408 -7.45 -29.29 -1.33
C THR A 408 -7.97 -29.24 0.10
N ALA A 409 -7.25 -28.62 1.05
CA ALA A 409 -7.73 -28.41 2.42
C ALA A 409 -8.85 -27.34 2.55
N LYS A 410 -9.34 -26.78 1.44
CA LYS A 410 -10.52 -25.89 1.37
C LYS A 410 -11.80 -26.61 0.88
N LEU A 411 -11.72 -27.92 0.61
CA LEU A 411 -12.83 -28.72 0.07
C LEU A 411 -13.29 -29.86 1.00
N ASP A 412 -12.70 -29.97 2.19
CA ASP A 412 -13.23 -30.71 3.34
C ASP A 412 -13.50 -29.69 4.47
#